data_AF-A0A6L8N2W0-F1
#
_entry.id   AF-A0A6L8N2W0-F1
#
_cell.length_a   1.000
_cell.length_b   1.000
_cell.length_c   1.000
_cell.angle_alpha   90.00
_cell.angle_beta   90.00
_cell.angle_gamma   90.00
#
_symmetry.space_group_name_H-M   'P 1'
#
loop_
_entity.id
_entity.type
_entity.pdbx_description
1 polymer ?
#
loop_
_entity_poly.entity_id
_entity_poly.type
_entity_poly.pdbx_seq_one_letter_code
_entity_poly.pdbx_strand_id
1 'polypeptide(L)'
;MAASLLWAGGLFAYQATTGGDPDPGPYRAVEDLCAPAAMKELTAVLGKVSSRDPEQFAHPAMDEAQCSLVLGADPAVSSGLTSVDPATGVARKLSIGVRISYTLHRRTDPGPEFDARILARAKRMHIEAEPVPGVGERAYRTAEGQDQVLHVLDGQAVLELQVYSYWTGEQDAPPPSLEGVEESRGALEADARALLEELRGGRG
;
A
#
# COMPACT_ATOMS: atom_id res chain seq x y z
N MET A 1 -3.56 -22.68 49.25
CA MET A 1 -4.17 -22.45 47.92
C MET A 1 -4.67 -21.00 47.87
N ALA A 2 -3.80 -20.03 47.60
CA ALA A 2 -4.19 -18.61 47.51
C ALA A 2 -3.43 -17.86 46.41
N ALA A 3 -2.68 -18.58 45.56
CA ALA A 3 -1.95 -17.99 44.44
C ALA A 3 -2.86 -17.68 43.25
N SER A 4 -3.96 -18.42 43.07
CA SER A 4 -4.84 -18.32 41.89
C SER A 4 -5.75 -17.07 41.87
N LEU A 5 -6.07 -16.53 43.04
CA LEU A 5 -6.94 -15.34 43.15
C LEU A 5 -6.19 -14.05 42.79
N LEU A 6 -4.88 -14.00 43.03
CA LEU A 6 -4.04 -12.85 42.71
C LEU A 6 -3.85 -12.69 41.19
N TRP A 7 -3.72 -13.80 40.46
CA TRP A 7 -3.67 -13.77 38.99
C TRP A 7 -5.01 -13.35 38.37
N ALA A 8 -6.13 -13.83 38.92
CA ALA A 8 -7.46 -13.44 38.44
C ALA A 8 -7.74 -11.95 38.67
N GLY A 9 -7.40 -11.41 39.85
CA GLY A 9 -7.54 -9.99 40.16
C GLY A 9 -6.59 -9.10 39.35
N GLY A 10 -5.34 -9.54 39.16
CA GLY A 10 -4.35 -8.83 38.35
C GLY A 10 -4.73 -8.78 36.86
N LEU A 11 -5.26 -9.87 36.30
CA LEU A 11 -5.71 -9.92 34.91
C LEU A 11 -6.94 -9.04 34.67
N PHE A 12 -7.89 -9.02 35.60
CA PHE A 12 -9.10 -8.20 35.48
C PHE A 12 -8.79 -6.70 35.59
N ALA A 13 -7.89 -6.32 36.52
CA ALA A 13 -7.41 -4.94 36.62
C ALA A 13 -6.59 -4.54 35.38
N TYR A 14 -5.75 -5.45 34.86
CA TYR A 14 -4.99 -5.21 33.62
C TYR A 14 -5.94 -4.99 32.45
N GLN A 15 -6.90 -5.90 32.20
CA GLN A 15 -7.92 -5.76 31.16
C GLN A 15 -8.80 -4.51 31.33
N ALA A 16 -9.09 -4.08 32.56
CA ALA A 16 -9.81 -2.83 32.80
C ALA A 16 -8.97 -1.58 32.48
N THR A 17 -7.63 -1.67 32.55
CA THR A 17 -6.71 -0.58 32.24
C THR A 17 -6.18 -0.58 30.80
N THR A 18 -6.18 -1.73 30.12
CA THR A 18 -5.68 -1.91 28.75
C THR A 18 -6.75 -2.34 27.74
N GLY A 19 -7.96 -2.68 28.19
CA GLY A 19 -9.05 -3.21 27.36
C GLY A 19 -10.06 -2.18 26.87
N GLY A 20 -9.68 -0.90 26.83
CA GLY A 20 -10.37 0.04 25.94
C GLY A 20 -9.97 -0.28 24.51
N ASP A 21 -10.95 -0.47 23.62
CA ASP A 21 -10.67 -0.54 22.18
C ASP A 21 -9.84 0.72 21.80
N PRO A 22 -8.64 0.60 21.21
CA PRO A 22 -7.88 1.75 20.77
C PRO A 22 -8.75 2.65 19.89
N ASP A 23 -8.70 3.96 20.17
CA ASP A 23 -9.43 4.95 19.38
C ASP A 23 -8.98 4.82 17.91
N PRO A 24 -9.89 4.51 16.97
CA PRO A 24 -9.55 4.46 15.54
C PRO A 24 -9.01 5.80 15.02
N GLY A 25 -9.09 6.86 15.83
CA GLY A 25 -8.52 8.16 15.55
C GLY A 25 -9.32 8.86 14.46
N PRO A 26 -8.66 9.69 13.62
CA PRO A 26 -9.37 10.47 12.61
C PRO A 26 -9.82 9.63 11.41
N TYR A 27 -9.50 8.35 11.33
CA TYR A 27 -9.71 7.52 10.14
C TYR A 27 -11.08 6.83 10.12
N ARG A 28 -11.58 6.55 8.91
CA ARG A 28 -12.87 5.85 8.70
C ARG A 28 -12.69 4.55 7.91
N ALA A 29 -13.54 3.57 8.19
CA ALA A 29 -13.73 2.45 7.29
C ALA A 29 -14.26 2.94 5.94
N VAL A 30 -13.84 2.30 4.85
CA VAL A 30 -14.27 2.61 3.48
C VAL A 30 -14.75 1.35 2.79
N GLU A 31 -15.89 1.43 2.11
CA GLU A 31 -16.43 0.31 1.34
C GLU A 31 -15.84 0.23 -0.07
N ASP A 32 -15.39 1.38 -0.59
CA ASP A 32 -14.72 1.51 -1.88
C ASP A 32 -13.45 2.35 -1.70
N LEU A 33 -12.29 1.69 -1.66
CA LEU A 33 -10.98 2.35 -1.59
C LEU A 33 -10.55 2.94 -2.94
N CYS A 34 -11.11 2.47 -4.06
CA CYS A 34 -10.78 2.99 -5.38
C CYS A 34 -11.36 4.39 -5.63
N ALA A 35 -12.46 4.75 -4.96
CA ALA A 35 -13.06 6.09 -5.04
C ALA A 35 -12.13 7.22 -4.52
N PRO A 36 -11.58 7.14 -3.29
CA PRO A 36 -10.60 8.13 -2.81
C PRO A 36 -9.21 7.96 -3.45
N ALA A 37 -8.87 6.76 -3.95
CA ALA A 37 -7.59 6.48 -4.60
C ALA A 37 -7.53 6.96 -6.06
N ALA A 38 -7.68 8.27 -6.29
CA ALA A 38 -7.57 8.85 -7.63
C ALA A 38 -6.16 8.67 -8.25
N MET A 39 -5.12 8.57 -7.41
CA MET A 39 -3.72 8.36 -7.81
C MET A 39 -3.27 9.36 -8.88
N LYS A 40 -3.48 10.64 -8.60
CA LYS A 40 -3.37 11.72 -9.58
C LYS A 40 -1.93 11.88 -10.06
N GLU A 41 -0.98 11.84 -9.14
CA GLU A 41 0.43 12.03 -9.47
C GLU A 41 0.98 10.79 -10.19
N LEU A 42 0.61 9.58 -9.74
CA LEU A 42 0.98 8.33 -10.38
C LEU A 42 0.43 8.24 -11.80
N THR A 43 -0.83 8.62 -12.01
CA THR A 43 -1.44 8.58 -13.35
C THR A 43 -0.86 9.62 -14.30
N ALA A 44 -0.28 10.70 -13.79
CA ALA A 44 0.47 11.66 -14.61
C ALA A 44 1.80 11.09 -15.12
N VAL A 45 2.46 10.24 -14.32
CA VAL A 45 3.76 9.63 -14.66
C VAL A 45 3.59 8.32 -15.44
N LEU A 46 2.69 7.45 -14.98
CA LEU A 46 2.54 6.06 -15.45
C LEU A 46 1.36 5.88 -16.42
N GLY A 47 0.61 6.95 -16.68
CA GLY A 47 -0.54 6.96 -17.57
C GLY A 47 -1.87 6.65 -16.87
N LYS A 48 -2.95 6.74 -17.65
CA LYS A 48 -4.32 6.67 -17.12
C LYS A 48 -4.68 5.27 -16.60
N VAL A 49 -5.57 5.27 -15.61
CA VAL A 49 -6.24 4.06 -15.12
C VAL A 49 -7.13 3.47 -16.20
N SER A 50 -6.96 2.17 -16.46
CA SER A 50 -7.73 1.38 -17.42
C SER A 50 -8.77 0.48 -16.76
N SER A 51 -8.49 -0.01 -15.55
CA SER A 51 -9.44 -0.76 -14.72
C SER A 51 -9.22 -0.45 -13.24
N ARG A 52 -10.31 -0.63 -12.47
CA ARG A 52 -10.35 -0.52 -11.01
C ARG A 52 -11.12 -1.71 -10.46
N ASP A 53 -10.63 -2.27 -9.37
CA ASP A 53 -11.25 -3.40 -8.70
C ASP A 53 -11.18 -3.19 -7.19
N PRO A 54 -12.28 -2.72 -6.56
CA PRO A 54 -12.34 -2.53 -5.11
C PRO A 54 -12.77 -3.83 -4.40
N GLU A 55 -12.12 -4.13 -3.30
CA GLU A 55 -12.48 -5.21 -2.38
C GLU A 55 -12.57 -4.66 -0.95
N GLN A 56 -13.44 -5.25 -0.13
CA GLN A 56 -13.56 -4.90 1.29
C GLN A 56 -13.79 -6.13 2.16
N PHE A 57 -13.28 -6.05 3.38
CA PHE A 57 -13.47 -7.03 4.43
C PHE A 57 -13.62 -6.34 5.78
N ALA A 58 -14.80 -6.48 6.40
CA ALA A 58 -15.09 -5.91 7.71
C ALA A 58 -14.99 -6.98 8.80
N HIS A 59 -14.31 -6.67 9.90
CA HIS A 59 -14.21 -7.52 11.07
C HIS A 59 -14.28 -6.68 12.36
N PRO A 60 -14.80 -7.20 13.49
CA PRO A 60 -14.85 -6.43 14.74
C PRO A 60 -13.49 -5.90 15.24
N ALA A 61 -12.38 -6.52 14.82
CA ALA A 61 -11.03 -6.10 15.19
C ALA A 61 -10.40 -5.08 14.24
N MET A 62 -10.82 -5.07 12.98
CA MET A 62 -10.25 -4.23 11.93
C MET A 62 -11.16 -4.19 10.70
N ASP A 63 -11.08 -3.12 9.92
CA ASP A 63 -11.59 -3.10 8.55
C ASP A 63 -10.42 -3.12 7.59
N GLU A 64 -10.56 -3.87 6.51
CA GLU A 64 -9.62 -3.90 5.41
C GLU A 64 -10.34 -3.54 4.12
N ALA A 65 -9.70 -2.66 3.35
CA ALA A 65 -10.15 -2.33 2.00
C ALA A 65 -8.94 -2.42 1.06
N GLN A 66 -9.18 -2.91 -0.14
CA GLN A 66 -8.16 -3.01 -1.17
C GLN A 66 -8.68 -2.38 -2.46
N CYS A 67 -7.79 -1.75 -3.21
CA CYS A 67 -8.03 -1.31 -4.57
C CYS A 67 -6.91 -1.79 -5.47
N SER A 68 -7.26 -2.54 -6.51
CA SER A 68 -6.35 -2.89 -7.60
C SER A 68 -6.63 -2.00 -8.81
N LEU A 69 -5.59 -1.34 -9.30
CA LEU A 69 -5.61 -0.48 -10.49
C LEU A 69 -4.70 -1.07 -11.56
N VAL A 70 -5.10 -0.95 -12.83
CA VAL A 70 -4.20 -1.21 -13.96
C VAL A 70 -3.98 0.10 -14.72
N LEU A 71 -2.71 0.51 -14.85
CA LEU A 71 -2.28 1.71 -15.55
C LEU A 71 -1.71 1.37 -16.94
N GLY A 72 -1.72 2.35 -17.84
CA GLY A 72 -0.92 2.29 -19.07
C GLY A 72 -1.59 1.69 -20.30
N ALA A 73 -2.91 1.83 -20.45
CA ALA A 73 -3.59 1.53 -21.72
C ALA A 73 -3.39 2.62 -22.81
N ASP A 74 -2.78 3.77 -22.47
CA ASP A 74 -2.62 4.91 -23.38
C ASP A 74 -1.23 4.94 -24.04
N PRO A 75 -1.12 4.65 -25.35
CA PRO A 75 0.14 4.58 -26.08
C PRO A 75 0.91 5.90 -26.15
N ALA A 76 0.26 7.05 -25.90
CA ALA A 76 0.93 8.36 -25.94
C ALA A 76 1.75 8.66 -24.68
N VAL A 77 1.43 8.01 -23.55
CA VAL A 77 2.13 8.19 -22.27
C VAL A 77 3.03 6.99 -21.96
N SER A 78 2.74 5.82 -22.56
CA SER A 78 3.48 4.57 -22.36
C SER A 78 4.71 4.41 -23.27
N SER A 79 5.26 5.50 -23.83
CA SER A 79 6.33 5.40 -24.84
C SER A 79 7.63 4.81 -24.29
N GLY A 80 7.85 4.81 -22.96
CA GLY A 80 8.92 4.08 -22.27
C GLY A 80 8.53 2.68 -21.80
N LEU A 81 7.22 2.37 -21.75
CA LEU A 81 6.62 1.11 -21.30
C LEU A 81 6.27 0.18 -22.47
N THR A 82 6.59 0.57 -23.70
CA THR A 82 6.43 -0.24 -24.91
C THR A 82 7.78 -0.37 -25.58
N SER A 83 8.27 -1.60 -25.72
CA SER A 83 9.44 -1.87 -26.56
C SER A 83 8.96 -2.42 -27.88
N VAL A 84 9.60 -1.99 -28.97
CA VAL A 84 9.38 -2.55 -30.30
C VAL A 84 10.71 -3.06 -30.77
N ASP A 85 10.76 -4.34 -31.16
CA ASP A 85 11.94 -4.90 -31.79
C ASP A 85 12.12 -4.23 -33.17
N PRO A 86 13.21 -3.49 -33.40
CA PRO A 86 13.44 -2.80 -34.67
C PRO A 86 13.68 -3.76 -35.85
N ALA A 87 14.04 -5.03 -35.60
CA ALA A 87 14.29 -6.03 -36.64
C ALA A 87 13.02 -6.78 -37.05
N THR A 88 12.12 -7.07 -36.09
CA THR A 88 10.91 -7.88 -36.34
C THR A 88 9.61 -7.07 -36.34
N GLY A 89 9.63 -5.85 -35.80
CA GLY A 89 8.45 -5.00 -35.61
C GLY A 89 7.52 -5.50 -34.51
N VAL A 90 7.90 -6.54 -33.76
CA VAL A 90 7.12 -7.11 -32.67
C VAL A 90 7.20 -6.18 -31.45
N ALA A 91 6.04 -5.86 -30.86
CA ALA A 91 5.94 -4.99 -29.71
C ALA A 91 5.67 -5.78 -28.42
N ARG A 92 6.38 -5.45 -27.34
CA ARG A 92 6.09 -5.92 -25.99
C ARG A 92 5.59 -4.75 -25.15
N LYS A 93 4.54 -5.00 -24.38
CA LYS A 93 3.92 -3.98 -23.52
C LYS A 93 4.21 -4.32 -22.07
N LEU A 94 4.57 -3.30 -21.31
CA LEU A 94 4.64 -3.35 -19.86
C LEU A 94 3.31 -2.84 -19.32
N SER A 95 2.60 -3.73 -18.65
CA SER A 95 1.41 -3.37 -17.90
C SER A 95 1.83 -3.11 -16.46
N ILE A 96 1.31 -2.02 -15.90
CA ILE A 96 1.59 -1.63 -14.52
C ILE A 96 0.33 -1.87 -13.70
N GLY A 97 0.48 -2.65 -12.64
CA GLY A 97 -0.53 -2.78 -11.60
C GLY A 97 -0.17 -1.89 -10.42
N VAL A 98 -1.18 -1.26 -9.82
CA VAL A 98 -1.05 -0.62 -8.51
C VAL A 98 -2.03 -1.31 -7.57
N ARG A 99 -1.51 -1.90 -6.50
CA ARG A 99 -2.33 -2.44 -5.41
C ARG A 99 -2.23 -1.51 -4.22
N ILE A 100 -3.38 -1.13 -3.69
CA ILE A 100 -3.50 -0.27 -2.52
C ILE A 100 -4.27 -1.08 -1.49
N SER A 101 -3.69 -1.28 -0.32
CA SER A 101 -4.33 -1.95 0.80
C SER A 101 -4.39 -0.98 1.98
N TYR A 102 -5.57 -0.83 2.56
CA TYR A 102 -5.84 0.00 3.71
C TYR A 102 -6.41 -0.87 4.83
N THR A 103 -5.78 -0.87 5.99
CA THR A 103 -6.27 -1.55 7.19
C THR A 103 -6.48 -0.52 8.30
N LEU A 104 -7.71 -0.43 8.81
CA LEU A 104 -8.06 0.35 9.99
C LEU A 104 -8.19 -0.58 11.20
N HIS A 105 -7.23 -0.50 12.11
CA HIS A 105 -7.26 -1.31 13.31
C HIS A 105 -8.20 -0.70 14.37
N ARG A 106 -9.19 -1.47 14.83
CA ARG A 106 -10.15 -1.05 15.88
C ARG A 106 -9.79 -1.54 17.27
N ARG A 107 -9.07 -2.67 17.37
CA ARG A 107 -8.82 -3.36 18.64
C ARG A 107 -7.36 -3.50 19.04
N THR A 108 -6.45 -3.26 18.11
CA THR A 108 -5.02 -3.50 18.32
C THR A 108 -4.25 -2.31 17.81
N ASP A 109 -3.27 -1.85 18.58
CA ASP A 109 -2.31 -0.86 18.09
C ASP A 109 -1.33 -1.55 17.13
N PRO A 110 -1.30 -1.20 15.83
CA PRO A 110 -0.36 -1.79 14.87
C PRO A 110 1.07 -1.26 15.06
N GLY A 111 1.26 -0.17 15.80
CA GLY A 111 2.53 0.54 15.92
C GLY A 111 3.71 -0.28 16.44
N PRO A 112 3.57 -1.10 17.50
CA PRO A 112 4.64 -1.95 18.00
C PRO A 112 5.15 -2.98 16.98
N GLU A 113 4.28 -3.42 16.06
CA GLU A 113 4.63 -4.46 15.09
C GLU A 113 5.04 -3.89 13.72
N PHE A 114 4.62 -2.67 13.38
CA PHE A 114 4.80 -2.10 12.04
C PHE A 114 6.25 -2.19 11.53
N ASP A 115 7.21 -1.54 12.22
CA ASP A 115 8.63 -1.55 11.83
C ASP A 115 9.19 -2.98 11.90
N ALA A 116 8.81 -3.75 12.93
CA ALA A 116 9.31 -5.10 13.13
C ALA A 116 8.95 -6.02 11.96
N ARG A 117 7.72 -5.94 11.44
CA ARG A 117 7.26 -6.75 10.30
C ARG A 117 8.00 -6.36 9.01
N ILE A 118 8.16 -5.06 8.76
CA ILE A 118 8.83 -4.55 7.55
C ILE A 118 10.31 -4.92 7.57
N LEU A 119 11.03 -4.62 8.66
CA LEU A 119 12.46 -4.91 8.79
C LEU A 119 12.75 -6.42 8.78
N ALA A 120 11.89 -7.23 9.40
CA ALA A 120 12.02 -8.69 9.35
C ALA A 120 11.81 -9.23 7.94
N ARG A 121 10.83 -8.70 7.19
CA ARG A 121 10.61 -9.06 5.78
C ARG A 121 11.82 -8.65 4.93
N ALA A 122 12.26 -7.40 5.04
CA ALA A 122 13.39 -6.87 4.29
C ALA A 122 14.66 -7.73 4.50
N LYS A 123 14.96 -8.06 5.77
CA LYS A 123 16.06 -8.95 6.13
C LYS A 123 15.94 -10.34 5.50
N ARG A 124 14.75 -10.95 5.52
CA ARG A 124 14.51 -12.28 4.94
C ARG A 124 14.63 -12.30 3.42
N MET A 125 14.25 -11.20 2.78
CA MET A 125 14.32 -11.03 1.32
C MET A 125 15.68 -10.51 0.85
N HIS A 126 16.60 -10.19 1.78
CA HIS A 126 17.89 -9.55 1.48
C HIS A 126 17.73 -8.24 0.70
N ILE A 127 16.72 -7.45 1.06
CA ILE A 127 16.44 -6.11 0.50
C ILE A 127 16.56 -5.05 1.60
N GLU A 128 16.68 -3.80 1.18
CA GLU A 128 16.65 -2.65 2.08
C GLU A 128 15.21 -2.19 2.35
N ALA A 129 14.99 -1.68 3.56
CA ALA A 129 13.79 -0.94 3.94
C ALA A 129 14.17 0.51 4.18
N GLU A 130 13.96 1.35 3.18
CA GLU A 130 14.34 2.76 3.21
C GLU A 130 13.29 3.58 3.97
N PRO A 131 13.64 4.30 5.04
CA PRO A 131 12.69 5.19 5.71
C PRO A 131 12.23 6.31 4.78
N VAL A 132 10.93 6.61 4.77
CA VAL A 132 10.33 7.67 3.95
C VAL A 132 9.72 8.73 4.89
N PRO A 133 10.44 9.83 5.20
CA PRO A 133 9.92 10.85 6.09
C PRO A 133 8.78 11.65 5.44
N GLY A 134 7.85 12.15 6.27
CA GLY A 134 6.79 13.03 5.82
C GLY A 134 5.61 12.35 5.12
N VAL A 135 5.45 11.04 5.28
CA VAL A 135 4.25 10.28 4.88
C VAL A 135 3.77 9.49 6.09
N GLY A 136 2.59 9.82 6.62
CA GLY A 136 2.10 9.29 7.90
C GLY A 136 3.02 9.62 9.08
N GLU A 137 2.88 8.88 10.17
CA GLU A 137 3.78 8.94 11.33
C GLU A 137 5.09 8.20 11.06
N ARG A 138 5.01 7.05 10.39
CA ARG A 138 6.15 6.24 9.96
C ARG A 138 5.88 5.63 8.60
N ALA A 139 6.88 5.65 7.72
CA ALA A 139 6.80 4.99 6.43
C ALA A 139 8.13 4.40 6.00
N TYR A 140 8.05 3.32 5.23
CA TYR A 140 9.19 2.61 4.65
C TYR A 140 8.91 2.25 3.20
N ARG A 141 9.95 2.30 2.37
CA ARG A 141 9.93 1.76 1.02
C ARG A 141 10.76 0.49 0.96
N THR A 142 10.22 -0.55 0.33
CA THR A 142 10.96 -1.76 0.00
C THR A 142 10.92 -2.00 -1.51
N ALA A 143 12.05 -2.40 -2.08
CA ALA A 143 12.14 -2.81 -3.47
C ALA A 143 12.17 -4.34 -3.56
N GLU A 144 11.08 -4.94 -4.00
CA GLU A 144 10.92 -6.39 -4.10
C GLU A 144 11.05 -6.84 -5.57
N GLY A 145 12.28 -7.08 -6.01
CA GLY A 145 12.54 -7.34 -7.43
C GLY A 145 12.33 -6.07 -8.26
N GLN A 146 11.30 -6.06 -9.12
CA GLN A 146 10.90 -4.88 -9.90
C GLN A 146 9.74 -4.10 -9.29
N ASP A 147 9.20 -4.61 -8.18
CA ASP A 147 8.07 -4.00 -7.50
C ASP A 147 8.56 -3.02 -6.45
N GLN A 148 7.83 -1.94 -6.28
CA GLN A 148 8.07 -0.96 -5.21
C GLN A 148 6.87 -0.95 -4.29
N VAL A 149 7.13 -1.16 -3.01
CA VAL A 149 6.10 -1.16 -1.97
C VAL A 149 6.38 -0.01 -1.00
N LEU A 150 5.40 0.86 -0.82
CA LEU A 150 5.38 1.90 0.19
C LEU A 150 4.46 1.45 1.33
N HIS A 151 5.05 1.26 2.50
CA HIS A 151 4.37 0.93 3.75
C HIS A 151 4.22 2.20 4.57
N VAL A 152 3.02 2.48 5.05
CA VAL A 152 2.73 3.69 5.84
C VAL A 152 1.89 3.32 7.06
N LEU A 153 2.28 3.88 8.19
CA LEU A 153 1.53 3.86 9.44
C LEU A 153 1.19 5.29 9.83
N ASP A 154 -0.07 5.53 10.19
CA ASP A 154 -0.55 6.79 10.75
C ASP A 154 -1.64 6.51 11.80
N GLY A 155 -1.26 6.50 13.08
CA GLY A 155 -2.13 6.06 14.18
C GLY A 155 -2.61 4.61 14.00
N GLN A 156 -3.92 4.41 13.90
CA GLN A 156 -4.54 3.09 13.71
C GLN A 156 -4.67 2.65 12.25
N ALA A 157 -4.29 3.52 11.30
CA ALA A 157 -4.34 3.24 9.88
C ALA A 157 -3.00 2.71 9.37
N VAL A 158 -3.04 1.57 8.69
CA VAL A 158 -1.93 1.03 7.91
C VAL A 158 -2.30 1.08 6.44
N LEU A 159 -1.45 1.69 5.62
CA LEU A 159 -1.61 1.81 4.18
C LEU A 159 -0.40 1.17 3.48
N GLU A 160 -0.64 0.25 2.57
CA GLU A 160 0.38 -0.35 1.71
C GLU A 160 0.05 -0.01 0.26
N LEU A 161 1.00 0.59 -0.47
CA LEU A 161 0.89 0.86 -1.90
C LEU A 161 1.99 0.11 -2.63
N GLN A 162 1.62 -0.87 -3.43
CA GLN A 162 2.52 -1.64 -4.28
C GLN A 162 2.34 -1.23 -5.74
N VAL A 163 3.40 -0.74 -6.36
CA VAL A 163 3.51 -0.63 -7.81
C VAL A 163 4.26 -1.86 -8.30
N TYR A 164 3.59 -2.68 -9.10
CA TYR A 164 4.16 -3.88 -9.69
C TYR A 164 4.01 -3.84 -11.20
N SER A 165 4.91 -4.53 -11.89
CA SER A 165 4.94 -4.54 -13.34
C SER A 165 4.84 -5.97 -13.85
N TYR A 166 4.05 -6.17 -14.89
CA TYR A 166 3.94 -7.47 -15.55
C TYR A 166 3.94 -7.29 -17.06
N TRP A 167 4.62 -8.22 -17.72
CA TRP A 167 4.74 -8.21 -19.17
C TRP A 167 3.47 -8.77 -19.80
N THR A 168 2.96 -8.08 -20.81
CA THR A 168 1.94 -8.61 -21.71
C THR A 168 2.47 -8.59 -23.15
N GLY A 169 2.28 -9.68 -23.90
CA GLY A 169 2.78 -9.86 -25.27
C GLY A 169 3.85 -10.95 -25.43
N GLU A 170 4.54 -10.93 -26.58
CA GLU A 170 5.49 -11.97 -26.99
C GLU A 170 6.78 -11.94 -26.13
N GLN A 171 7.25 -13.12 -25.73
CA GLN A 171 8.29 -13.28 -24.70
C GLN A 171 9.71 -12.90 -25.17
N ASP A 172 9.92 -12.82 -26.49
CA ASP A 172 11.24 -12.63 -27.13
C ASP A 172 11.60 -11.16 -27.42
N ALA A 173 10.66 -10.22 -27.30
CA ALA A 173 10.98 -8.80 -27.42
C ALA A 173 11.67 -8.27 -26.13
N PRO A 174 12.63 -7.34 -26.24
CA PRO A 174 13.39 -6.83 -25.10
C PRO A 174 12.46 -6.22 -24.05
N PRO A 175 12.71 -6.40 -22.75
CA PRO A 175 11.88 -5.77 -21.72
C PRO A 175 11.98 -4.25 -21.85
N PRO A 176 10.87 -3.49 -21.90
CA PRO A 176 10.93 -2.03 -21.85
C PRO A 176 11.47 -1.54 -20.50
N SER A 177 11.85 -0.26 -20.43
CA SER A 177 12.58 0.29 -19.30
C SER A 177 11.70 0.38 -18.04
N LEU A 178 12.36 0.27 -16.88
CA LEU A 178 11.73 0.45 -15.57
C LEU A 178 11.92 1.86 -15.01
N GLU A 179 12.53 2.75 -15.80
CA GLU A 179 12.81 4.15 -15.44
C GLU A 179 11.52 4.86 -15.00
N GLY A 180 10.40 4.64 -15.70
CA GLY A 180 9.09 5.18 -15.28
C GLY A 180 8.64 4.72 -13.89
N VAL A 181 8.94 3.48 -13.49
CA VAL A 181 8.62 2.95 -12.14
C VAL A 181 9.52 3.60 -11.08
N GLU A 182 10.79 3.82 -11.38
CA GLU A 182 11.71 4.55 -10.49
C GLU A 182 11.33 6.03 -10.35
N GLU A 183 10.97 6.69 -11.44
CA GLU A 183 10.47 8.07 -11.46
C GLU A 183 9.15 8.24 -10.70
N SER A 184 8.33 7.18 -10.65
CA SER A 184 7.04 7.19 -9.94
C SER A 184 7.17 7.23 -8.42
N ARG A 185 8.37 7.07 -7.85
CA ARG A 185 8.62 7.05 -6.40
C ARG A 185 8.06 8.26 -5.67
N GLY A 186 8.31 9.46 -6.20
CA GLY A 186 7.84 10.71 -5.60
C GLY A 186 6.33 10.90 -5.77
N ALA A 187 5.79 10.45 -6.91
CA ALA A 187 4.36 10.46 -7.17
C ALA A 187 3.58 9.53 -6.21
N LEU A 188 4.11 8.33 -5.96
CA LEU A 188 3.55 7.36 -5.01
C LEU A 188 3.44 7.94 -3.60
N GLU A 189 4.48 8.63 -3.13
CA GLU A 189 4.45 9.31 -1.83
C GLU A 189 3.43 10.45 -1.77
N ALA A 190 3.35 11.26 -2.82
CA ALA A 190 2.39 12.37 -2.90
C ALA A 190 0.95 11.85 -2.89
N ASP A 191 0.66 10.82 -3.68
CA ASP A 191 -0.64 10.17 -3.70
C ASP A 191 -0.96 9.46 -2.37
N ALA A 192 0.03 8.85 -1.70
CA ALA A 192 -0.16 8.25 -0.39
C ALA A 192 -0.56 9.29 0.67
N ARG A 193 0.09 10.47 0.68
CA ARG A 193 -0.30 11.59 1.56
C ARG A 193 -1.74 12.05 1.26
N ALA A 194 -2.05 12.27 -0.01
CA ALA A 194 -3.39 12.70 -0.43
C ALA A 194 -4.45 11.67 -0.02
N LEU A 195 -4.18 10.38 -0.21
CA LEU A 195 -5.08 9.31 0.19
C LEU A 195 -5.28 9.26 1.71
N LEU A 196 -4.23 9.42 2.51
CA LEU A 196 -4.37 9.51 3.97
C LEU A 196 -5.27 10.67 4.38
N GLU A 197 -5.11 11.85 3.78
CA GLU A 197 -5.99 12.99 4.07
C GLU A 197 -7.44 12.71 3.66
N GLU A 198 -7.66 12.11 2.48
CA GLU A 198 -9.01 11.72 2.04
C GLU A 198 -9.63 10.70 2.99
N LEU A 199 -8.85 9.80 3.59
CA LEU A 199 -9.32 8.77 4.54
C LEU A 199 -9.57 9.34 5.95
N ARG A 200 -8.98 10.49 6.31
CA ARG A 200 -9.28 11.19 7.55
C ARG A 200 -10.69 11.78 7.50
N GLY A 201 -11.60 11.23 8.29
CA GLY A 201 -12.80 11.91 8.78
C GLY A 201 -13.60 12.73 7.76
N GLY A 202 -14.01 12.11 6.64
CA GLY A 202 -15.12 12.62 5.85
C GLY A 202 -16.31 12.88 6.77
N ARG A 203 -16.53 14.15 7.13
CA ARG A 203 -17.68 14.58 7.93
C ARG A 203 -18.92 14.38 7.07
N GLY A 204 -19.80 13.47 7.49
CA GLY A 204 -21.25 13.53 7.24
C GLY A 204 -21.70 13.23 5.83
#